data_AF-A0A3D4TNW0-F1
#
_entry.id   AF-A0A3D4TNW0-F1
#
_cell.length_a   1.000
_cell.length_b   1.000
_cell.length_c   1.000
_cell.angle_alpha   90.00
_cell.angle_beta   90.00
_cell.angle_gamma   90.00
#
_symmetry.space_group_name_H-M   'P 1'
#
loop_
_entity.id
_entity.type
_entity.pdbx_description
1 polymer ?
#
loop_
_entity_poly.entity_id
_entity_poly.type
_entity_poly.pdbx_seq_one_letter_code
_entity_poly.pdbx_strand_id
1 'polypeptide(L)'
;MTSNPFNESQNHQSPAGQRLDQRHREQLSALVDGELGADEARFLLRRMEHDPELAGCQERWQLLGDVMRGQASALAPAGFSAAV
;
A
#
# COMPACT_ATOMS: atom_id res chain seq x y z
N MET A 1 -15.57 -5.29 -36.04
CA MET A 1 -14.24 -5.26 -35.39
C MET A 1 -14.12 -3.94 -34.66
N THR A 2 -14.59 -3.89 -33.42
CA THR A 2 -14.48 -2.70 -32.55
C THR A 2 -14.07 -3.22 -31.18
N SER A 3 -12.76 -3.21 -30.94
CA SER A 3 -12.16 -3.58 -29.67
C SER A 3 -12.56 -2.53 -28.64
N ASN A 4 -13.26 -2.95 -27.60
CA ASN A 4 -13.75 -2.10 -26.53
C ASN A 4 -12.59 -1.73 -25.57
N PRO A 5 -12.18 -0.46 -25.43
CA PRO A 5 -11.04 -0.06 -24.58
C PRO A 5 -11.36 -0.01 -23.08
N PHE A 6 -12.57 -0.41 -22.67
CA PHE A 6 -13.02 -0.34 -21.27
C PHE A 6 -12.68 -1.56 -20.40
N ASN A 7 -11.92 -2.54 -20.92
CA ASN A 7 -11.60 -3.77 -20.22
C ASN A 7 -10.13 -3.85 -19.77
N GLU A 8 -9.53 -2.74 -19.35
CA GLU A 8 -8.17 -2.70 -18.77
C GLU A 8 -8.16 -2.34 -17.28
N SER A 9 -9.34 -2.23 -16.65
CA SER A 9 -9.47 -2.02 -15.21
C SER A 9 -9.46 -3.32 -14.38
N GLN A 10 -9.23 -4.47 -15.03
CA GLN A 10 -9.21 -5.77 -14.38
C GLN A 10 -7.78 -6.09 -13.91
N ASN A 11 -7.56 -6.01 -12.59
CA ASN A 11 -6.40 -6.51 -11.85
C ASN A 11 -5.05 -5.77 -11.95
N HIS A 12 -4.97 -4.57 -11.36
CA HIS A 12 -3.70 -4.08 -10.75
C HIS A 12 -3.51 -4.59 -9.31
N GLN A 13 -4.10 -5.74 -8.96
CA GLN A 13 -3.62 -6.48 -7.78
C GLN A 13 -2.29 -7.11 -8.15
N SER A 14 -1.21 -6.40 -7.82
CA SER A 14 0.14 -6.95 -7.90
C SER A 14 0.15 -8.36 -7.24
N PRO A 15 0.72 -9.39 -7.88
CA PRO A 15 0.75 -10.75 -7.33
C PRO A 15 1.43 -10.83 -5.95
N ALA A 16 2.18 -9.80 -5.56
CA ALA A 16 2.75 -9.59 -4.23
C ALA A 16 1.70 -9.45 -3.11
N GLY A 17 0.44 -9.09 -3.43
CA GLY A 17 -0.65 -8.95 -2.45
C GLY A 17 -1.42 -10.25 -2.17
N GLN A 18 -1.20 -11.31 -2.95
CA GLN A 18 -1.95 -12.56 -2.85
C GLN A 18 -1.26 -13.64 -1.98
N ARG A 19 0.03 -13.46 -1.64
CA ARG A 19 0.80 -14.41 -0.81
C ARG A 19 0.91 -14.05 0.67
N LEU A 20 0.23 -12.99 1.11
CA LEU A 20 0.22 -12.60 2.51
C LEU A 20 -0.89 -13.30 3.25
N ASP A 21 -0.54 -14.11 4.26
CA ASP A 21 -1.51 -14.76 5.14
C ASP A 21 -2.48 -13.73 5.72
N GLN A 22 -3.76 -14.11 5.80
CA GLN A 22 -4.85 -13.28 6.33
C GLN A 22 -4.53 -12.71 7.72
N ARG A 23 -3.93 -13.52 8.60
CA ARG A 23 -3.50 -13.11 9.94
C ARG A 23 -2.47 -11.98 9.90
N HIS A 24 -1.51 -12.01 8.97
CA HIS A 24 -0.51 -10.95 8.86
C HIS A 24 -1.15 -9.65 8.38
N ARG A 25 -2.19 -9.73 7.54
CA ARG A 25 -2.97 -8.55 7.10
C ARG A 25 -3.73 -7.91 8.26
N GLU A 26 -4.35 -8.73 9.11
CA GLU A 26 -5.04 -8.27 10.33
C GLU A 26 -4.08 -7.62 11.31
N GLN A 27 -2.93 -8.25 11.57
CA GLN A 27 -1.89 -7.69 12.44
C GLN A 27 -1.32 -6.37 11.89
N LEU A 28 -1.14 -6.26 10.57
CA LEU A 28 -0.74 -5.02 9.93
C LEU A 28 -1.81 -3.92 10.07
N SER A 29 -3.09 -4.25 9.91
CA SER A 29 -4.18 -3.29 10.14
C SER A 29 -4.16 -2.77 11.57
N ALA A 30 -4.12 -3.69 12.55
CA ALA A 30 -4.04 -3.31 13.96
C ALA A 30 -2.80 -2.48 14.28
N LEU A 31 -1.65 -2.75 13.64
CA LEU A 31 -0.46 -1.92 13.78
C LEU A 31 -0.68 -0.50 13.25
N VAL A 32 -1.34 -0.35 12.09
CA VAL A 32 -1.65 0.95 11.48
C VAL A 32 -2.63 1.75 12.34
N ASP A 33 -3.64 1.08 12.90
CA ASP A 33 -4.67 1.68 13.75
C ASP A 33 -4.17 1.97 15.18
N GLY A 34 -3.00 1.45 15.56
CA GLY A 34 -2.43 1.59 16.92
C GLY A 34 -3.04 0.63 17.96
N GLU A 35 -3.86 -0.33 17.50
CA GLU A 35 -4.58 -1.30 18.31
C GLU A 35 -3.77 -2.58 18.58
N LEU A 36 -2.57 -2.71 18.00
CA LEU A 36 -1.69 -3.85 18.22
C LEU A 36 -0.91 -3.71 19.54
N GLY A 37 -0.87 -4.78 20.33
CA GLY A 37 -0.11 -4.79 21.60
C GLY A 37 1.38 -4.49 21.39
N ALA A 38 2.01 -3.80 22.34
CA ALA A 38 3.39 -3.30 22.18
C ALA A 38 4.43 -4.37 21.81
N ASP A 39 4.32 -5.57 22.40
CA ASP A 39 5.24 -6.66 22.08
C ASP A 39 4.95 -7.29 20.72
N GLU A 40 3.66 -7.44 20.35
CA GLU A 40 3.26 -7.92 19.04
C GLU A 40 3.70 -6.95 17.93
N ALA A 41 3.58 -5.64 18.18
CA ALA A 41 4.09 -4.60 17.29
C ALA A 41 5.61 -4.72 17.09
N ARG A 42 6.38 -4.91 18.16
CA ARG A 42 7.84 -5.12 18.06
C ARG A 42 8.18 -6.37 17.25
N PHE A 43 7.48 -7.48 17.48
CA PHE A 43 7.70 -8.71 16.71
C PHE A 43 7.34 -8.54 15.23
N LEU A 44 6.23 -7.87 14.93
CA LEU A 44 5.80 -7.61 13.56
C LEU A 44 6.78 -6.70 12.82
N LEU A 45 7.25 -5.64 13.47
CA LEU A 45 8.28 -4.74 12.92
C LEU A 45 9.58 -5.49 12.63
N ARG A 46 10.07 -6.31 13.57
CA ARG A 46 11.26 -7.17 13.33
C ARG A 46 11.06 -8.18 12.21
N ARG A 47 9.83 -8.68 12.04
CA ARG A 47 9.50 -9.59 10.95
C ARG A 47 9.55 -8.86 9.61
N MET A 48 9.01 -7.65 9.52
CA MET A 48 9.04 -6.84 8.29
C MET A 48 10.48 -6.58 7.79
N GLU A 49 11.45 -6.44 8.69
CA GLU A 49 12.87 -6.31 8.33
C GLU A 49 13.41 -7.52 7.52
N HIS A 50 12.80 -8.70 7.70
CA HIS A 50 13.27 -9.96 7.11
C HIS A 50 12.30 -10.54 6.07
N ASP A 51 11.10 -9.97 5.94
CA ASP A 51 10.03 -10.43 5.06
C ASP A 51 9.70 -9.32 4.04
N PRO A 52 10.36 -9.31 2.87
CA PRO A 52 10.22 -8.23 1.89
C PRO A 52 8.81 -8.19 1.26
N GLU A 53 8.08 -9.30 1.23
CA GLU A 53 6.69 -9.31 0.76
C GLU A 53 5.77 -8.57 1.75
N LEU A 54 5.98 -8.79 3.06
CA LEU A 54 5.26 -8.10 4.13
C LEU A 54 5.61 -6.61 4.17
N ALA A 55 6.90 -6.27 4.08
CA ALA A 55 7.37 -4.88 4.06
C ALA A 55 6.80 -4.11 2.85
N GLY A 56 6.88 -4.69 1.64
CA GLY A 56 6.33 -4.04 0.44
C GLY A 56 4.81 -3.90 0.47
N CYS A 57 4.09 -4.76 1.19
CA CYS A 57 2.65 -4.59 1.39
C CYS A 57 2.33 -3.44 2.32
N GLN A 58 3.04 -3.35 3.45
CA GLN A 58 2.90 -2.22 4.35
C GLN A 58 3.18 -0.91 3.62
N GLU A 59 4.23 -0.84 2.80
CA GLU A 59 4.63 0.38 2.09
C GLU A 59 3.50 0.88 1.17
N ARG A 60 2.90 -0.05 0.41
CA ARG A 60 1.75 0.27 -0.46
C ARG A 60 0.54 0.74 0.34
N TRP A 61 0.27 0.15 1.50
CA TRP A 61 -0.85 0.54 2.35
C TRP A 61 -0.62 1.92 2.98
N GLN A 62 0.61 2.24 3.39
CA GLN A 62 0.95 3.58 3.87
C GLN A 62 0.76 4.62 2.78
N LEU A 63 1.29 4.36 1.58
CA LEU A 63 1.13 5.26 0.43
C LEU A 63 -0.35 5.51 0.11
N LEU A 64 -1.16 4.44 0.07
CA LEU A 64 -2.60 4.57 -0.17
C LEU A 64 -3.29 5.36 0.95
N GLY A 65 -2.93 5.11 2.21
CA GLY A 65 -3.42 5.86 3.36
C GLY A 65 -3.06 7.34 3.30
N ASP A 66 -1.84 7.66 2.87
CA ASP A 66 -1.37 9.03 2.71
C ASP A 66 -2.10 9.75 1.58
N VAL A 67 -2.38 9.07 0.47
CA VAL A 67 -3.25 9.59 -0.60
C VAL A 67 -4.66 9.86 -0.06
N MET A 68 -5.26 8.93 0.68
CA MET A 68 -6.60 9.08 1.24
C MET A 68 -6.69 10.23 2.25
N ARG A 69 -5.62 10.48 3.03
CA ARG A 69 -5.52 11.60 3.99
C ARG A 69 -5.04 12.91 3.35
N GLY A 70 -4.82 12.95 2.04
CA GLY A 70 -4.28 14.12 1.33
C GLY A 70 -2.84 14.48 1.72
N GLN A 71 -2.12 13.57 2.37
CA GLN A 71 -0.72 13.74 2.79
C GLN A 71 0.27 13.32 1.70
N ALA A 72 -0.16 12.52 0.72
CA ALA A 72 0.62 12.25 -0.48
C ALA A 72 0.53 13.45 -1.44
N SER A 73 1.25 14.52 -1.13
CA SER A 73 1.41 15.64 -2.05
C SER A 73 2.45 15.28 -3.10
N ALA A 74 2.00 14.91 -4.31
CA ALA A 74 2.84 15.04 -5.48
C ALA A 74 2.91 16.54 -5.81
N LEU A 75 3.95 17.23 -5.34
CA LEU A 75 4.25 18.58 -5.80
C LEU A 75 4.33 18.53 -7.33
N ALA A 76 3.45 19.27 -8.00
CA ALA A 76 3.50 19.40 -9.44
C ALA A 76 4.89 19.94 -9.82
N PRO A 77 5.58 19.34 -10.81
CA PRO A 77 6.88 19.85 -11.24
C PRO A 77 6.80 21.33 -11.58
N ALA A 78 7.88 22.07 -11.31
CA ALA A 78 7.96 23.47 -11.74
C ALA A 78 7.68 23.55 -13.25
N GLY A 79 6.68 24.35 -13.64
CA GLY A 79 6.23 24.46 -15.03
C GLY A 79 5.02 23.60 -15.42
N PHE A 80 4.36 22.89 -14.50
CA PHE A 80 3.11 22.15 -14.79
C PHE A 80 2.04 23.02 -15.48
N SER A 81 1.89 24.28 -15.06
CA SER A 81 0.94 25.23 -15.66
C SER A 81 1.43 25.85 -16.97
N ALA A 82 2.69 25.66 -17.36
CA ALA A 82 3.23 26.19 -18.61
C ALA A 82 2.84 25.33 -19.83
N ALA A 83 2.26 24.14 -19.59
CA ALA A 83 1.77 23.22 -20.62
C ALA A 83 0.23 23.20 -20.74
N VAL A 84 -0.48 24.11 -20.06
CA VAL A 84 -1.95 24.31 -20.15
C VAL A 84 -2.28 25.51 -21.02
#